data_AF-A0A535XRY4-F1
#
_entry.id   AF-A0A535XRY4-F1
#
_cell.length_a   1.000
_cell.length_b   1.000
_cell.length_c   1.000
_cell.angle_alpha   90.00
_cell.angle_beta   90.00
_cell.angle_gamma   90.00
#
_symmetry.space_group_name_H-M   'P 1'
#
loop_
_entity.id
_entity.type
_entity.pdbx_description
1 polymer ?
#
loop_
_entity_poly.entity_id
_entity_poly.type
_entity_poly.pdbx_seq_one_letter_code
_entity_poly.pdbx_strand_id
1 'polypeptide(L)'
;MTVAAVETKDLVKVFERGRRTIWQRIRREPDKRDRFRAVDGIDLVVEPGEIFGLLGPNGAGKTTTMKMLATLLIPTSGTIRVLGIDPLTRPREVRARLGAMLSGERSLYWKLTGRENLEYFAALYHVPPGETKARIANVLAAVKLADRADDYVERYSTGMRQRLALARALLPNPPLVVLDEPTVGLDPQASRDLRDRVRELKAQGRTVLLTTHYMEEADQLCDRVAIIDHGRIVALDTPAALKRTIRAEEVVHLEIALDGDERPVIDRLARSATVARSERSNGTLAVTAHCASARDFVPAAFDAARSTGATIRHVEVVPVTLEDVFLAVTGRALRE
;
A
#
# COMPACT_ATOMS: atom_id res chain seq x y z
N MET A 1 0.12 -18.81 -23.11
CA MET A 1 -0.25 -17.63 -22.31
C MET A 1 -0.20 -18.04 -20.85
N THR A 2 0.65 -17.40 -20.06
CA THR A 2 0.73 -17.65 -18.61
C THR A 2 -0.53 -17.09 -17.96
N VAL A 3 -1.17 -17.84 -17.06
CA VAL A 3 -2.37 -17.39 -16.35
C VAL A 3 -1.97 -16.32 -15.33
N ALA A 4 -2.66 -15.19 -15.31
CA ALA A 4 -2.43 -14.12 -14.33
C ALA A 4 -2.56 -14.64 -12.88
N ALA A 5 -1.75 -14.07 -11.98
CA ALA A 5 -1.81 -14.42 -10.56
C ALA A 5 -3.09 -13.88 -9.91
N VAL A 6 -3.48 -12.65 -10.28
CA VAL A 6 -4.78 -12.05 -9.92
C VAL A 6 -5.33 -11.33 -11.15
N GLU A 7 -6.62 -11.50 -11.39
CA GLU A 7 -7.38 -10.73 -12.38
C GLU A 7 -8.71 -10.31 -11.77
N THR A 8 -9.04 -9.03 -11.85
CA THR A 8 -10.35 -8.50 -11.47
C THR A 8 -10.93 -7.71 -12.63
N LYS A 9 -12.27 -7.77 -12.75
CA LYS A 9 -13.00 -7.01 -13.76
C LYS A 9 -14.25 -6.39 -13.16
N ASP A 10 -14.39 -5.08 -13.31
CA ASP A 10 -15.47 -4.25 -12.77
C ASP A 10 -15.78 -4.59 -11.30
N LEU A 11 -14.72 -4.79 -10.50
CA LEU A 11 -14.87 -5.26 -9.13
C LEU A 11 -15.48 -4.15 -8.27
N VAL A 12 -16.57 -4.46 -7.56
CA VAL A 12 -17.30 -3.49 -6.73
C VAL A 12 -17.58 -4.07 -5.36
N LYS A 13 -17.44 -3.24 -4.33
CA LYS A 13 -17.94 -3.52 -2.98
C LYS A 13 -18.68 -2.33 -2.41
N VAL A 14 -19.97 -2.55 -2.12
CA VAL A 14 -20.84 -1.61 -1.41
C VAL A 14 -21.05 -2.10 0.02
N PHE A 15 -20.89 -1.20 0.98
CA PHE A 15 -21.29 -1.37 2.36
C PHE A 15 -22.52 -0.50 2.65
N GLU A 16 -23.32 -0.95 3.62
CA GLU A 16 -24.40 -0.15 4.17
C GLU A 16 -23.93 0.43 5.50
N ARG A 17 -23.99 1.75 5.63
CA ARG A 17 -23.60 2.51 6.81
C ARG A 17 -24.83 2.82 7.65
N GLY A 18 -24.78 2.44 8.92
CA GLY A 18 -25.88 2.57 9.87
C GLY A 18 -26.53 1.22 10.20
N ARG A 19 -27.38 1.21 11.22
CA ARG A 19 -28.09 0.01 11.67
C ARG A 19 -29.58 0.26 11.60
N ARG A 20 -30.29 -0.55 10.83
CA ARG A 20 -31.76 -0.58 10.91
C ARG A 20 -32.15 -1.43 12.12
N THR A 21 -32.74 -0.81 13.13
CA THR A 21 -33.15 -1.51 14.35
C THR A 21 -34.39 -2.36 14.08
N ILE A 22 -34.61 -3.36 14.93
CA ILE A 22 -35.81 -4.21 14.88
C ILE A 22 -37.08 -3.34 15.03
N TRP A 23 -37.03 -2.31 15.88
CA TRP A 23 -38.12 -1.37 16.10
C TRP A 23 -38.44 -0.54 14.86
N GLN A 24 -37.42 -0.08 14.13
CA GLN A 24 -37.59 0.62 12.84
C GLN A 24 -38.22 -0.28 11.78
N ARG A 25 -37.91 -1.59 11.78
CA ARG A 25 -38.57 -2.56 10.90
C ARG A 25 -40.04 -2.76 11.28
N ILE A 26 -40.33 -2.94 12.57
CA ILE A 26 -41.71 -3.13 13.08
C ILE A 26 -42.57 -1.89 12.78
N ARG A 27 -42.01 -0.68 12.97
CA ARG A 27 -42.68 0.60 12.68
C ARG A 27 -42.73 0.98 11.20
N ARG A 28 -42.21 0.14 10.31
CA ARG A 28 -42.09 0.41 8.85
C ARG A 28 -41.43 1.75 8.54
N GLU A 29 -40.48 2.18 9.37
CA GLU A 29 -39.75 3.41 9.12
C GLU A 29 -38.87 3.26 7.85
N PRO A 30 -38.68 4.35 7.09
CA PRO A 30 -37.83 4.34 5.90
C PRO A 30 -36.41 3.87 6.25
N ASP A 31 -35.81 3.08 5.36
CA ASP A 31 -34.43 2.63 5.54
C ASP A 31 -33.49 3.82 5.30
N LYS A 32 -32.95 4.37 6.39
CA LYS A 32 -32.02 5.51 6.36
C LYS A 32 -30.55 5.08 6.26
N ARG A 33 -30.27 3.80 5.96
CA ARG A 33 -28.89 3.34 5.79
C ARG A 33 -28.29 3.98 4.54
N ASP A 34 -27.14 4.61 4.71
CA ASP A 34 -26.36 5.18 3.62
C ASP A 34 -25.57 4.07 2.92
N ARG A 35 -25.35 4.18 1.61
CA ARG A 35 -24.60 3.17 0.84
C ARG A 35 -23.25 3.75 0.46
N PHE A 36 -22.19 3.14 0.97
CA PHE A 36 -20.82 3.53 0.72
C PHE A 36 -20.14 2.52 -0.21
N ARG A 37 -19.65 2.99 -1.37
CA ARG A 37 -18.82 2.20 -2.29
C ARG A 37 -17.37 2.25 -1.81
N ALA A 38 -16.90 1.16 -1.20
CA ALA A 38 -15.50 1.04 -0.77
C ALA A 38 -14.57 0.66 -1.93
N VAL A 39 -15.12 -0.04 -2.92
CA VAL A 39 -14.45 -0.47 -4.16
C VAL A 39 -15.46 -0.25 -5.28
N ASP A 40 -15.04 0.41 -6.36
CA ASP A 40 -15.95 0.99 -7.36
C ASP A 40 -15.42 0.79 -8.80
N GLY A 41 -15.47 -0.45 -9.28
CA GLY A 41 -15.09 -0.78 -10.66
C GLY A 41 -13.59 -0.96 -10.83
N ILE A 42 -12.97 -1.79 -9.97
CA ILE A 42 -11.53 -2.08 -10.07
C ILE A 42 -11.28 -3.14 -11.14
N ASP A 43 -10.54 -2.74 -12.17
CA ASP A 43 -9.89 -3.62 -13.15
C ASP A 43 -8.41 -3.75 -12.79
N LEU A 44 -7.96 -4.96 -12.48
CA LEU A 44 -6.59 -5.20 -11.99
C LEU A 44 -6.06 -6.52 -12.56
N VAL A 45 -4.82 -6.49 -13.07
CA VAL A 45 -4.09 -7.69 -13.50
C VAL A 45 -2.71 -7.70 -12.85
N VAL A 46 -2.46 -8.74 -12.06
CA VAL A 46 -1.18 -9.04 -11.42
C VAL A 46 -0.55 -10.24 -12.10
N GLU A 47 0.65 -10.07 -12.60
CA GLU A 47 1.40 -11.10 -13.32
C GLU A 47 2.09 -12.10 -12.38
N PRO A 48 2.31 -13.35 -12.82
CA PRO A 48 3.11 -14.32 -12.07
C PRO A 48 4.56 -13.83 -11.87
N GLY A 49 5.08 -13.96 -10.65
CA GLY A 49 6.46 -13.63 -10.31
C GLY A 49 6.79 -12.14 -10.13
N GLU A 50 5.80 -11.24 -10.13
CA GLU A 50 6.01 -9.82 -9.82
C GLU A 50 5.70 -9.48 -8.35
N ILE A 51 6.29 -8.38 -7.86
CA ILE A 51 5.82 -7.69 -6.67
C ILE A 51 4.91 -6.54 -7.13
N PHE A 52 3.63 -6.65 -6.80
CA PHE A 52 2.62 -5.66 -7.16
C PHE A 52 2.17 -4.87 -5.93
N GLY A 53 2.22 -3.54 -6.01
CA GLY A 53 1.76 -2.63 -4.96
C GLY A 53 0.38 -2.04 -5.25
N LEU A 54 -0.53 -2.07 -4.30
CA LEU A 54 -1.77 -1.29 -4.31
C LEU A 54 -1.63 -0.12 -3.33
N LEU A 55 -1.46 1.09 -3.85
CA LEU A 55 -1.08 2.29 -3.11
C LEU A 55 -2.25 3.25 -2.99
N GLY A 56 -2.42 3.89 -1.84
CA GLY A 56 -3.42 4.93 -1.68
C GLY A 56 -3.62 5.32 -0.24
N PRO A 57 -4.37 6.40 0.04
CA PRO A 57 -4.62 6.86 1.39
C PRO A 57 -5.47 5.88 2.21
N ASN A 58 -5.56 6.16 3.50
CA ASN A 58 -6.51 5.48 4.38
C ASN A 58 -7.95 5.66 3.86
N GLY A 59 -8.68 4.55 3.78
CA GLY A 59 -10.05 4.55 3.25
C GLY A 59 -10.18 4.47 1.73
N ALA A 60 -9.07 4.38 0.96
CA ALA A 60 -9.13 4.28 -0.50
C ALA A 60 -9.71 2.96 -1.04
N GLY A 61 -9.87 1.93 -0.20
CA GLY A 61 -10.41 0.62 -0.59
C GLY A 61 -9.40 -0.54 -0.58
N LYS A 62 -8.11 -0.27 -0.29
CA LYS A 62 -7.00 -1.25 -0.28
C LYS A 62 -7.32 -2.55 0.46
N THR A 63 -7.54 -2.49 1.78
CA THR A 63 -7.86 -3.66 2.61
C THR A 63 -9.15 -4.36 2.19
N THR A 64 -10.14 -3.60 1.68
CA THR A 64 -11.41 -4.18 1.18
C THR A 64 -11.14 -5.05 -0.05
N THR A 65 -10.32 -4.56 -0.99
CA THR A 65 -9.87 -5.32 -2.15
C THR A 65 -9.09 -6.57 -1.72
N MET A 66 -8.12 -6.44 -0.81
CA MET A 66 -7.34 -7.58 -0.31
C MET A 66 -8.20 -8.66 0.34
N LYS A 67 -9.21 -8.28 1.13
CA LYS A 67 -10.16 -9.23 1.74
C LYS A 67 -10.99 -9.97 0.70
N MET A 68 -11.36 -9.32 -0.40
CA MET A 68 -12.09 -9.99 -1.48
C MET A 68 -11.21 -11.02 -2.21
N LEU A 69 -9.95 -10.64 -2.52
CA LEU A 69 -8.98 -11.56 -3.12
C LEU A 69 -8.67 -12.76 -2.20
N ALA A 70 -8.57 -12.52 -0.89
CA ALA A 70 -8.29 -13.54 0.12
C ALA A 70 -9.52 -14.40 0.49
N THR A 71 -10.65 -14.30 -0.21
CA THR A 71 -11.91 -15.04 0.05
C THR A 71 -12.61 -14.68 1.37
N LEU A 72 -12.21 -13.59 2.03
CA LEU A 72 -12.78 -13.14 3.31
C LEU A 72 -13.96 -12.18 3.14
N LEU A 73 -14.14 -11.63 1.95
CA LEU A 73 -15.22 -10.72 1.64
C LEU A 73 -15.80 -11.03 0.26
N ILE A 74 -17.12 -11.14 0.18
CA ILE A 74 -17.81 -11.35 -1.11
C ILE A 74 -17.99 -9.98 -1.79
N PRO A 75 -17.59 -9.82 -3.08
CA PRO A 75 -17.86 -8.61 -3.84
C PRO A 75 -19.37 -8.38 -4.01
N THR A 76 -19.76 -7.12 -4.19
CA THR A 76 -21.15 -6.77 -4.53
C THR A 76 -21.44 -7.05 -6.00
N SER A 77 -20.49 -6.77 -6.89
CA SER A 77 -20.54 -7.11 -8.32
C SER A 77 -19.11 -7.17 -8.89
N GLY A 78 -19.01 -7.55 -10.16
CA GLY A 78 -17.74 -7.80 -10.85
C GLY A 78 -17.24 -9.23 -10.67
N THR A 79 -16.05 -9.49 -11.21
CA THR A 79 -15.44 -10.83 -11.18
C THR A 79 -14.04 -10.80 -10.62
N ILE A 80 -13.63 -11.90 -9.98
CA ILE A 80 -12.29 -12.12 -9.46
C ILE A 80 -11.80 -13.47 -9.96
N ARG A 81 -10.55 -13.53 -10.41
CA ARG A 81 -9.77 -14.76 -10.60
C ARG A 81 -8.49 -14.65 -9.81
N VAL A 82 -8.21 -15.66 -9.01
CA VAL A 82 -6.94 -15.81 -8.27
C VAL A 82 -6.30 -17.10 -8.75
N LEU A 83 -5.14 -17.00 -9.40
CA LEU A 83 -4.44 -18.13 -10.02
C LEU A 83 -5.36 -18.89 -11.01
N GLY A 84 -6.16 -18.15 -11.78
CA GLY A 84 -7.18 -18.69 -12.70
C GLY A 84 -8.43 -19.27 -12.03
N ILE A 85 -8.51 -19.28 -10.70
CA ILE A 85 -9.61 -19.86 -9.93
C ILE A 85 -10.57 -18.75 -9.49
N ASP A 86 -11.87 -18.97 -9.65
CA ASP A 86 -12.88 -18.07 -9.11
C ASP A 86 -13.07 -18.36 -7.60
N PRO A 87 -12.79 -17.39 -6.71
CA PRO A 87 -12.89 -17.57 -5.26
C PRO A 87 -14.32 -17.78 -4.77
N LEU A 88 -15.35 -17.40 -5.53
CA LEU A 88 -16.76 -17.60 -5.17
C LEU A 88 -17.20 -19.05 -5.38
N THR A 89 -16.64 -19.72 -6.39
CA THR A 89 -16.98 -21.11 -6.73
C THR A 89 -16.06 -22.11 -6.03
N ARG A 90 -14.76 -21.81 -5.94
CA ARG A 90 -13.73 -22.71 -5.38
C ARG A 90 -12.86 -22.02 -4.31
N PRO A 91 -13.46 -21.46 -3.24
CA PRO A 91 -12.73 -20.71 -2.22
C PRO A 91 -11.66 -21.53 -1.49
N ARG A 92 -11.89 -22.84 -1.29
CA ARG A 92 -10.93 -23.73 -0.62
C ARG A 92 -9.65 -23.92 -1.44
N GLU A 93 -9.78 -24.02 -2.76
CA GLU A 93 -8.64 -24.16 -3.67
C GLU A 93 -7.79 -22.88 -3.68
N VAL A 94 -8.44 -21.72 -3.69
CA VAL A 94 -7.76 -20.41 -3.56
C VAL A 94 -7.00 -20.33 -2.23
N ARG A 95 -7.65 -20.62 -1.10
CA ARG A 95 -7.01 -20.55 0.22
C ARG A 95 -5.84 -21.51 0.41
N ALA A 96 -5.81 -22.63 -0.30
CA ALA A 96 -4.68 -23.56 -0.28
C ALA A 96 -3.45 -23.04 -1.05
N ARG A 97 -3.65 -22.08 -1.97
CA ARG A 97 -2.59 -21.54 -2.85
C ARG A 97 -2.30 -20.05 -2.61
N LEU A 98 -2.98 -19.42 -1.66
CA LEU A 98 -2.82 -18.02 -1.30
C LEU A 98 -2.42 -17.91 0.17
N GLY A 99 -1.26 -17.32 0.43
CA GLY A 99 -0.85 -16.90 1.76
C GLY A 99 -1.35 -15.50 2.04
N ALA A 100 -1.98 -15.25 3.19
CA ALA A 100 -2.48 -13.92 3.54
C ALA A 100 -1.99 -13.43 4.90
N MET A 101 -1.48 -12.21 4.90
CA MET A 101 -1.27 -11.36 6.06
C MET A 101 -2.15 -10.12 5.85
N LEU A 102 -3.19 -9.95 6.68
CA LEU A 102 -4.15 -8.86 6.55
C LEU A 102 -4.11 -7.95 7.78
N SER A 103 -4.18 -6.64 7.57
CA SER A 103 -4.08 -5.65 8.62
C SER A 103 -5.32 -5.66 9.52
N GLY A 104 -5.12 -5.42 10.81
CA GLY A 104 -6.18 -5.38 11.83
C GLY A 104 -6.77 -6.73 12.24
N GLU A 105 -6.37 -7.83 11.61
CA GLU A 105 -6.82 -9.17 12.02
C GLU A 105 -5.91 -9.73 13.13
N ARG A 106 -6.53 -10.26 14.19
CA ARG A 106 -5.83 -11.02 15.25
C ARG A 106 -5.41 -12.37 14.71
N SER A 107 -4.37 -12.35 13.88
CA SER A 107 -3.88 -13.46 13.08
C SER A 107 -3.05 -14.49 13.86
N LEU A 108 -2.75 -14.20 15.13
CA LEU A 108 -1.86 -14.98 16.00
C LEU A 108 -2.48 -15.15 17.40
N TYR A 109 -2.22 -16.28 18.03
CA TYR A 109 -2.62 -16.60 19.39
C TYR A 109 -1.50 -16.24 20.37
N TRP A 110 -1.76 -15.25 21.23
CA TRP A 110 -0.70 -14.63 22.05
C TRP A 110 -0.25 -15.50 23.21
N LYS A 111 -1.12 -16.44 23.63
CA LYS A 111 -0.86 -17.41 24.70
C LYS A 111 -0.19 -18.69 24.22
N LEU A 112 0.10 -18.79 22.92
CA LEU A 112 0.89 -19.86 22.34
C LEU A 112 2.29 -19.35 22.01
N THR A 113 3.27 -20.25 21.94
CA THR A 113 4.60 -19.95 21.41
C THR A 113 4.53 -19.67 19.90
N GLY A 114 5.60 -19.10 19.34
CA GLY A 114 5.72 -18.94 17.89
C GLY A 114 5.56 -20.27 17.14
N ARG A 115 6.19 -21.34 17.65
CA ARG A 115 6.10 -22.69 17.09
C ARG A 115 4.67 -23.25 17.17
N GLU A 116 4.06 -23.20 18.34
CA GLU A 116 2.69 -23.70 18.56
C GLU A 116 1.66 -22.96 17.68
N ASN A 117 1.85 -21.65 17.46
CA ASN A 117 1.04 -20.90 16.50
C ASN A 117 1.14 -21.51 15.09
N LEU A 118 2.35 -21.78 14.63
CA LEU A 118 2.57 -22.33 13.30
C LEU A 118 2.07 -23.78 13.18
N GLU A 119 2.19 -24.59 14.23
CA GLU A 119 1.62 -25.94 14.30
C GLU A 119 0.09 -25.90 14.21
N TYR A 120 -0.55 -24.98 14.95
CA TYR A 120 -1.99 -24.75 14.88
C TYR A 120 -2.44 -24.39 13.46
N PHE A 121 -1.79 -23.42 12.82
CA PHE A 121 -2.14 -23.04 11.45
C PHE A 121 -1.76 -24.09 10.41
N ALA A 122 -0.72 -24.90 10.63
CA ALA A 122 -0.39 -26.02 9.76
C ALA A 122 -1.55 -27.02 9.68
N ALA A 123 -2.14 -27.33 10.83
CA ALA A 123 -3.31 -28.21 10.91
C ALA A 123 -4.52 -27.61 10.18
N LEU A 124 -4.80 -26.32 10.38
CA LEU A 124 -5.90 -25.61 9.68
C LEU A 124 -5.71 -25.54 8.17
N TYR A 125 -4.47 -25.42 7.70
CA TYR A 125 -4.14 -25.41 6.27
C TYR A 125 -3.93 -26.80 5.68
N HIS A 126 -4.19 -27.87 6.45
CA HIS A 126 -4.03 -29.26 6.03
C HIS A 126 -2.63 -29.56 5.48
N VAL A 127 -1.60 -28.96 6.09
CA VAL A 127 -0.20 -29.32 5.80
C VAL A 127 0.02 -30.79 6.15
N PRO A 128 0.60 -31.61 5.26
CA PRO A 128 0.83 -33.02 5.53
C PRO A 128 1.65 -33.23 6.82
N PRO A 129 1.20 -34.10 7.75
CA PRO A 129 1.88 -34.29 9.05
C PRO A 129 3.38 -34.63 8.93
N GLY A 130 3.77 -35.38 7.90
CA GLY A 130 5.17 -35.73 7.63
C GLY A 130 6.04 -34.54 7.19
N GLU A 131 5.43 -33.46 6.70
CA GLU A 131 6.14 -32.25 6.25
C GLU A 131 6.06 -31.11 7.26
N THR A 132 5.08 -31.14 8.18
CA THR A 132 4.76 -30.02 9.08
C THR A 132 5.99 -29.50 9.83
N LYS A 133 6.76 -30.38 10.49
CA LYS A 133 7.94 -29.98 11.28
C LYS A 133 9.00 -29.29 10.41
N ALA A 134 9.28 -29.83 9.23
CA ALA A 134 10.25 -29.28 8.29
C ALA A 134 9.77 -27.93 7.73
N ARG A 135 8.50 -27.82 7.34
CA ARG A 135 7.92 -26.56 6.86
C ARG A 135 7.96 -25.47 7.93
N ILE A 136 7.62 -25.79 9.18
CA ILE A 136 7.66 -24.85 10.30
C ILE A 136 9.09 -24.36 10.55
N ALA A 137 10.07 -25.27 10.58
CA ALA A 137 11.47 -24.88 10.71
C ALA A 137 11.93 -23.95 9.57
N ASN A 138 11.55 -24.28 8.32
CA ASN A 138 11.89 -23.48 7.15
C ASN A 138 11.27 -22.08 7.21
N VAL A 139 9.99 -21.94 7.57
CA VAL A 139 9.33 -20.61 7.64
C VAL A 139 9.82 -19.79 8.84
N LEU A 140 10.24 -20.42 9.95
CA LEU A 140 10.85 -19.71 11.09
C LEU A 140 12.24 -19.20 10.75
N ALA A 141 13.07 -20.01 10.09
CA ALA A 141 14.40 -19.60 9.63
C ALA A 141 14.30 -18.46 8.62
N ALA A 142 13.38 -18.61 7.67
CA ALA A 142 13.01 -17.60 6.69
C ALA A 142 12.73 -16.21 7.27
N VAL A 143 12.02 -16.14 8.39
CA VAL A 143 11.68 -14.86 9.03
C VAL A 143 12.60 -14.53 10.21
N LYS A 144 13.74 -15.22 10.33
CA LYS A 144 14.74 -15.02 11.40
C LYS A 144 14.13 -15.10 12.82
N LEU A 145 13.24 -16.06 13.06
CA LEU A 145 12.58 -16.30 14.36
C LEU A 145 12.89 -17.66 14.97
N ALA A 146 13.80 -18.44 14.38
CA ALA A 146 14.14 -19.78 14.88
C ALA A 146 14.54 -19.79 16.37
N ASP A 147 15.41 -18.86 16.79
CA ASP A 147 15.93 -18.77 18.16
C ASP A 147 14.89 -18.27 19.19
N ARG A 148 13.75 -17.79 18.71
CA ARG A 148 12.65 -17.27 19.54
C ARG A 148 11.37 -18.08 19.36
N ALA A 149 11.44 -19.21 18.65
CA ALA A 149 10.27 -19.99 18.25
C ALA A 149 9.46 -20.49 19.46
N ASP A 150 10.15 -20.81 20.56
CA ASP A 150 9.55 -21.39 21.77
C ASP A 150 9.20 -20.33 22.84
N ASP A 151 9.35 -19.04 22.50
CA ASP A 151 8.84 -17.93 23.32
C ASP A 151 7.35 -17.67 23.05
N TYR A 152 6.60 -17.33 24.09
CA TYR A 152 5.20 -16.90 23.95
C TYR A 152 5.08 -15.63 23.08
N VAL A 153 4.09 -15.63 22.19
CA VAL A 153 3.85 -14.52 21.26
C VAL A 153 3.48 -13.22 21.98
N GLU A 154 2.92 -13.27 23.19
CA GLU A 154 2.69 -12.06 24.00
C GLU A 154 3.98 -11.31 24.38
N ARG A 155 5.15 -11.99 24.35
CA ARG A 155 6.47 -11.40 24.61
C ARG A 155 7.16 -10.90 23.34
N TYR A 156 6.55 -11.09 22.16
CA TYR A 156 7.13 -10.67 20.90
C TYR A 156 6.99 -9.15 20.71
N SER A 157 8.02 -8.51 20.18
CA SER A 157 7.89 -7.15 19.67
C SER A 157 6.90 -7.10 18.49
N THR A 158 6.45 -5.90 18.11
CA THR A 158 5.59 -5.71 16.93
C THR A 158 6.23 -6.31 15.67
N GLY A 159 7.52 -6.06 15.43
CA GLY A 159 8.26 -6.66 14.30
C GLY A 159 8.36 -8.18 14.37
N MET A 160 8.53 -8.76 15.56
CA MET A 160 8.50 -10.22 15.70
C MET A 160 7.12 -10.81 15.40
N ARG A 161 6.03 -10.17 15.84
CA ARG A 161 4.66 -10.59 15.50
C ARG A 161 4.40 -10.51 14.00
N GLN A 162 4.87 -9.44 13.35
CA GLN A 162 4.76 -9.28 11.90
C GLN A 162 5.52 -10.37 11.14
N ARG A 163 6.75 -10.68 11.57
CA ARG A 163 7.55 -11.77 11.02
C ARG A 163 6.88 -13.14 11.21
N LEU A 164 6.29 -13.40 12.37
CA LEU A 164 5.55 -14.65 12.61
C LEU A 164 4.28 -14.74 11.74
N ALA A 165 3.56 -13.64 11.56
CA ALA A 165 2.39 -13.59 10.70
C ALA A 165 2.76 -13.79 9.20
N LEU A 166 3.92 -13.28 8.76
CA LEU A 166 4.47 -13.63 7.46
C LEU A 166 4.83 -15.13 7.38
N ALA A 167 5.52 -15.69 8.38
CA ALA A 167 5.82 -17.13 8.40
C ALA A 167 4.55 -17.99 8.27
N ARG A 168 3.49 -17.62 8.99
CA ARG A 168 2.16 -18.24 8.89
C ARG A 168 1.61 -18.17 7.46
N ALA A 169 1.69 -17.01 6.80
CA ALA A 169 1.23 -16.87 5.42
C ALA A 169 2.02 -17.76 4.44
N LEU A 170 3.28 -18.08 4.74
CA LEU A 170 4.14 -18.92 3.92
C LEU A 170 4.01 -20.42 4.18
N LEU A 171 3.34 -20.85 5.26
CA LEU A 171 3.20 -22.27 5.63
C LEU A 171 2.64 -23.17 4.51
N PRO A 172 1.60 -22.75 3.77
CA PRO A 172 1.05 -23.54 2.67
C PRO A 172 2.01 -23.72 1.49
N ASN A 173 3.16 -23.03 1.50
CA ASN A 173 4.04 -22.84 0.35
C ASN A 173 3.29 -22.25 -0.87
N PRO A 174 2.62 -21.08 -0.70
CA PRO A 174 1.74 -20.55 -1.73
C PRO A 174 2.55 -19.90 -2.89
N PRO A 175 2.09 -20.02 -4.15
CA PRO A 175 2.62 -19.24 -5.26
C PRO A 175 2.26 -17.74 -5.19
N LEU A 176 1.20 -17.38 -4.47
CA LEU A 176 0.75 -15.99 -4.28
C LEU A 176 0.69 -15.63 -2.79
N VAL A 177 1.33 -14.52 -2.43
CA VAL A 177 1.29 -13.97 -1.06
C VAL A 177 0.64 -12.59 -1.09
N VAL A 178 -0.38 -12.38 -0.27
CA VAL A 178 -1.07 -11.10 -0.08
C VAL A 178 -0.66 -10.50 1.27
N LEU A 179 -0.15 -9.26 1.24
CA LEU A 179 0.37 -8.54 2.39
C LEU A 179 -0.32 -7.18 2.53
N ASP A 180 -1.23 -7.04 3.49
CA ASP A 180 -1.92 -5.78 3.73
C ASP A 180 -1.14 -4.94 4.77
N GLU A 181 -0.58 -3.82 4.32
CA GLU A 181 0.21 -2.88 5.11
C GLU A 181 1.32 -3.55 5.94
N PRO A 182 2.23 -4.30 5.28
CA PRO A 182 3.16 -5.19 5.96
C PRO A 182 4.16 -4.48 6.88
N THR A 183 4.50 -3.22 6.61
CA THR A 183 5.51 -2.44 7.34
C THR A 183 4.92 -1.48 8.38
N VAL A 184 3.59 -1.41 8.50
CA VAL A 184 2.94 -0.45 9.41
C VAL A 184 3.26 -0.75 10.87
N GLY A 185 3.67 0.29 11.60
CA GLY A 185 4.03 0.19 13.02
C GLY A 185 5.34 -0.53 13.28
N LEU A 186 6.16 -0.75 12.26
CA LEU A 186 7.52 -1.27 12.39
C LEU A 186 8.54 -0.14 12.48
N ASP A 187 9.62 -0.38 13.23
CA ASP A 187 10.80 0.48 13.18
C ASP A 187 11.52 0.37 11.83
N PRO A 188 12.42 1.31 11.49
CA PRO A 188 13.11 1.32 10.19
C PRO A 188 13.91 0.05 9.88
N GLN A 189 14.46 -0.63 10.89
CA GLN A 189 15.23 -1.86 10.68
C GLN A 189 14.29 -3.02 10.35
N ALA A 190 13.22 -3.20 11.12
CA ALA A 190 12.23 -4.23 10.88
C ALA A 190 11.52 -4.04 9.52
N SER A 191 11.25 -2.79 9.11
CA SER A 191 10.73 -2.48 7.78
C SER A 191 11.72 -2.83 6.66
N ARG A 192 13.02 -2.59 6.84
CA ARG A 192 14.04 -3.03 5.87
C ARG A 192 14.09 -4.55 5.75
N ASP A 193 14.19 -5.25 6.88
CA ASP A 193 14.25 -6.72 6.91
C ASP A 193 13.03 -7.37 6.23
N LEU A 194 11.83 -6.82 6.42
CA LEU A 194 10.62 -7.33 5.80
C LEU A 194 10.61 -7.13 4.27
N ARG A 195 11.10 -5.99 3.79
CA ARG A 195 11.21 -5.70 2.35
C ARG A 195 12.24 -6.60 1.68
N ASP A 196 13.38 -6.84 2.32
CA ASP A 196 14.37 -7.82 1.84
C ASP A 196 13.74 -9.21 1.75
N ARG A 197 12.92 -9.59 2.75
CA ARG A 197 12.21 -10.85 2.70
C ARG A 197 11.22 -10.93 1.54
N VAL A 198 10.50 -9.85 1.23
CA VAL A 198 9.61 -9.79 0.06
C VAL A 198 10.39 -9.95 -1.25
N ARG A 199 11.58 -9.35 -1.37
CA ARG A 199 12.47 -9.55 -2.53
C ARG A 199 12.92 -11.00 -2.66
N GLU A 200 13.26 -11.66 -1.55
CA GLU A 200 13.61 -13.08 -1.53
C GLU A 200 12.44 -13.97 -2.00
N LEU A 201 11.20 -13.65 -1.60
CA LEU A 201 10.01 -14.38 -2.05
C LEU A 201 9.85 -14.30 -3.57
N LYS A 202 10.03 -13.09 -4.14
CA LYS A 202 10.02 -12.90 -5.59
C LYS A 202 11.14 -13.70 -6.28
N ALA A 203 12.36 -13.66 -5.74
CA ALA A 203 13.49 -14.42 -6.28
C ALA A 203 13.25 -15.95 -6.27
N GLN A 204 12.38 -16.44 -5.39
CA GLN A 204 11.90 -17.83 -5.35
C GLN A 204 10.77 -18.12 -6.37
N GLY A 205 10.41 -17.16 -7.23
CA GLY A 205 9.37 -17.29 -8.24
C GLY A 205 7.94 -17.06 -7.72
N ARG A 206 7.77 -16.53 -6.49
CA ARG A 206 6.45 -16.23 -5.94
C ARG A 206 5.96 -14.86 -6.39
N THR A 207 4.65 -14.73 -6.59
CA THR A 207 4.00 -13.43 -6.74
C THR A 207 3.70 -12.85 -5.37
N VAL A 208 3.95 -11.55 -5.18
CA VAL A 208 3.58 -10.83 -3.97
C VAL A 208 2.67 -9.66 -4.32
N LEU A 209 1.49 -9.61 -3.73
CA LEU A 209 0.58 -8.48 -3.80
C LEU A 209 0.58 -7.79 -2.44
N LEU A 210 0.98 -6.53 -2.38
CA LEU A 210 1.02 -5.77 -1.13
C LEU A 210 0.20 -4.49 -1.20
N THR A 211 -0.30 -4.03 -0.05
CA THR A 211 -0.82 -2.67 0.10
C THR A 211 0.15 -1.84 0.91
N THR A 212 0.24 -0.56 0.58
CA THR A 212 0.96 0.41 1.41
C THR A 212 0.37 1.79 1.18
N HIS A 213 0.49 2.66 2.18
CA HIS A 213 0.29 4.10 2.00
C HIS A 213 1.63 4.85 1.90
N TYR A 214 2.76 4.16 2.07
CA TYR A 214 4.10 4.71 1.92
C TYR A 214 4.56 4.57 0.47
N MET A 215 4.62 5.70 -0.23
CA MET A 215 4.97 5.72 -1.65
C MET A 215 6.42 5.34 -1.91
N GLU A 216 7.32 5.73 -1.00
CA GLU A 216 8.74 5.35 -1.05
C GLU A 216 8.93 3.83 -0.94
N GLU A 217 8.15 3.16 -0.10
CA GLU A 217 8.20 1.69 0.02
C GLU A 217 7.86 1.02 -1.31
N ALA A 218 6.76 1.45 -1.92
CA ALA A 218 6.31 0.90 -3.19
C ALA A 218 7.32 1.17 -4.31
N ASP A 219 7.90 2.36 -4.35
CA ASP A 219 8.92 2.73 -5.33
C ASP A 219 10.18 1.87 -5.23
N GLN A 220 10.60 1.51 -4.01
CA GLN A 220 11.79 0.71 -3.74
C GLN A 220 11.58 -0.82 -3.87
N LEU A 221 10.33 -1.28 -3.90
CA LEU A 221 10.01 -2.70 -3.75
C LEU A 221 9.19 -3.28 -4.90
N CYS A 222 8.27 -2.51 -5.48
CA CYS A 222 7.28 -3.02 -6.42
C CYS A 222 7.77 -2.91 -7.87
N ASP A 223 7.48 -3.95 -8.67
CA ASP A 223 7.69 -3.92 -10.11
C ASP A 223 6.64 -3.04 -10.80
N ARG A 224 5.39 -3.18 -10.34
CA ARG A 224 4.24 -2.41 -10.79
C ARG A 224 3.40 -1.96 -9.61
N VAL A 225 2.76 -0.82 -9.77
CA VAL A 225 1.92 -0.21 -8.74
C VAL A 225 0.60 0.25 -9.35
N ALA A 226 -0.49 0.02 -8.63
CA ALA A 226 -1.77 0.66 -8.87
C ALA A 226 -2.02 1.69 -7.78
N ILE A 227 -2.26 2.93 -8.16
CA ILE A 227 -2.72 3.99 -7.27
C ILE A 227 -4.23 3.91 -7.21
N ILE A 228 -4.78 3.73 -6.02
CA ILE A 228 -6.21 3.70 -5.71
C ILE A 228 -6.61 4.93 -4.91
N ASP A 229 -7.70 5.57 -5.34
CA ASP A 229 -8.37 6.64 -4.61
C ASP A 229 -9.89 6.47 -4.70
N HIS A 230 -10.59 6.68 -3.58
CA HIS A 230 -12.05 6.53 -3.48
C HIS A 230 -12.61 5.25 -4.13
N GLY A 231 -11.92 4.11 -3.97
CA GLY A 231 -12.34 2.82 -4.48
C GLY A 231 -12.03 2.56 -5.96
N ARG A 232 -11.32 3.47 -6.65
CA ARG A 232 -11.00 3.40 -8.08
C ARG A 232 -9.51 3.42 -8.31
N ILE A 233 -9.03 2.64 -9.28
CA ILE A 233 -7.64 2.77 -9.75
C ILE A 233 -7.55 4.02 -10.62
N VAL A 234 -6.69 4.95 -10.23
CA VAL A 234 -6.50 6.23 -10.93
C VAL A 234 -5.23 6.25 -11.79
N ALA A 235 -4.26 5.38 -11.48
CA ALA A 235 -3.07 5.17 -12.28
C ALA A 235 -2.54 3.74 -12.05
N LEU A 236 -1.96 3.13 -13.08
CA LEU A 236 -1.34 1.80 -12.98
C LEU A 236 -0.21 1.69 -13.98
N ASP A 237 1.02 1.51 -13.50
CA ASP A 237 2.19 1.19 -14.32
C ASP A 237 3.37 0.78 -13.41
N THR A 238 4.56 0.62 -13.98
CA THR A 238 5.82 0.62 -13.23
C THR A 238 6.03 1.97 -12.53
N PRO A 239 6.68 2.02 -11.35
CA PRO A 239 6.96 3.28 -10.68
C PRO A 239 7.68 4.31 -11.56
N ALA A 240 8.66 3.85 -12.35
CA ALA A 240 9.39 4.72 -13.27
C ALA A 240 8.50 5.28 -14.39
N ALA A 241 7.54 4.50 -14.92
CA ALA A 241 6.62 4.98 -15.94
C ALA A 241 5.60 5.97 -15.38
N LEU A 242 5.10 5.72 -14.16
CA LEU A 242 4.21 6.66 -13.48
C LEU A 242 4.89 8.01 -13.24
N LYS A 243 6.13 8.02 -12.74
CA LYS A 243 6.89 9.26 -12.55
C LYS A 243 7.08 10.04 -13.86
N ARG A 244 7.31 9.34 -14.98
CA ARG A 244 7.42 9.96 -16.32
C ARG A 244 6.13 10.61 -16.82
N THR A 245 4.97 10.34 -16.21
CA THR A 245 3.72 11.03 -16.57
C THR A 245 3.69 12.48 -16.03
N ILE A 246 4.48 12.77 -15.01
CA ILE A 246 4.71 14.14 -14.55
C ILE A 246 5.59 14.84 -15.58
N ARG A 247 5.10 15.94 -16.15
CA ARG A 247 5.80 16.75 -17.16
C ARG A 247 6.98 17.57 -16.60
N ALA A 248 7.52 17.15 -15.47
CA ALA A 248 8.70 17.72 -14.83
C ALA A 248 9.73 16.63 -14.67
N GLU A 249 11.00 16.97 -14.91
CA GLU A 249 12.11 16.04 -14.72
C GLU A 249 12.62 16.11 -13.27
N GLU A 250 12.48 17.28 -12.63
CA GLU A 250 12.97 17.55 -11.28
C GLU A 250 11.93 18.32 -10.47
N VAL A 251 11.90 18.03 -9.17
CA VAL A 251 11.12 18.76 -8.18
C VAL A 251 12.07 19.59 -7.34
N VAL A 252 11.75 20.87 -7.15
CA VAL A 252 12.55 21.79 -6.35
C VAL A 252 11.74 22.23 -5.14
N HIS A 253 12.26 21.95 -3.95
CA HIS A 253 11.74 22.46 -2.69
C HIS A 253 12.49 23.74 -2.31
N LEU A 254 11.74 24.81 -2.06
CA LEU A 254 12.26 26.11 -1.65
C LEU A 254 11.69 26.49 -0.29
N GLU A 255 12.54 26.95 0.61
CA GLU A 255 12.11 27.69 1.80
C GLU A 255 12.44 29.16 1.60
N ILE A 256 11.39 29.99 1.53
CA ILE A 256 11.51 31.41 1.20
C ILE A 256 11.08 32.21 2.41
N ALA A 257 11.96 33.04 2.95
CA ALA A 257 11.62 34.03 3.96
C ALA A 257 11.02 35.27 3.31
N LEU A 258 9.84 35.69 3.80
CA LEU A 258 9.17 36.89 3.33
C LEU A 258 8.34 37.52 4.45
N ASP A 259 8.46 38.85 4.57
CA ASP A 259 7.69 39.65 5.53
C ASP A 259 6.35 40.13 4.94
N GLY A 260 6.17 40.04 3.60
CA GLY A 260 5.05 40.57 2.85
C GLY A 260 4.08 39.54 2.25
N ASP A 261 3.42 39.90 1.14
CA ASP A 261 2.52 39.03 0.37
C ASP A 261 3.32 37.94 -0.38
N GLU A 262 2.83 36.71 -0.37
CA GLU A 262 3.43 35.55 -1.05
C GLU A 262 3.08 35.48 -2.54
N ARG A 263 1.95 36.07 -2.94
CA ARG A 263 1.44 35.99 -4.32
C ARG A 263 2.44 36.47 -5.37
N PRO A 264 3.14 37.61 -5.20
CA PRO A 264 4.10 38.09 -6.21
C PRO A 264 5.27 37.14 -6.43
N VAL A 265 5.70 36.43 -5.38
CA VAL A 265 6.76 35.41 -5.46
C VAL A 265 6.24 34.20 -6.21
N ILE A 266 5.08 33.66 -5.80
CA ILE A 266 4.47 32.47 -6.41
C ILE A 266 4.17 32.71 -7.90
N ASP A 267 3.58 33.85 -8.25
CA ASP A 267 3.26 34.20 -9.64
C ASP A 267 4.50 34.30 -10.53
N ARG A 268 5.65 34.69 -9.97
CA ARG A 268 6.93 34.71 -10.70
C ARG A 268 7.53 33.32 -10.84
N LEU A 269 7.51 32.51 -9.78
CA LEU A 269 7.95 31.12 -9.82
C LEU A 269 7.13 30.29 -10.83
N ALA A 270 5.83 30.57 -10.91
CA ALA A 270 4.91 29.91 -11.84
C ALA A 270 5.21 30.19 -13.33
N ARG A 271 6.10 31.15 -13.65
CA ARG A 271 6.50 31.44 -15.04
C ARG A 271 7.54 30.45 -15.59
N SER A 272 8.32 29.84 -14.72
CA SER A 272 9.42 28.93 -15.08
C SER A 272 9.22 27.50 -14.59
N ALA A 273 8.21 27.26 -13.74
CA ALA A 273 7.84 25.93 -13.24
C ALA A 273 6.35 25.85 -12.89
N THR A 274 5.84 24.64 -12.67
CA THR A 274 4.51 24.44 -12.10
C THR A 274 4.62 24.40 -10.58
N VAL A 275 4.04 25.37 -9.88
CA VAL A 275 4.00 25.37 -8.40
C VAL A 275 2.94 24.37 -7.95
N ALA A 276 3.38 23.21 -7.44
CA ALA A 276 2.51 22.11 -7.03
C ALA A 276 1.94 22.30 -5.62
N ARG A 277 2.72 22.89 -4.70
CA ARG A 277 2.32 23.18 -3.32
C ARG A 277 3.00 24.45 -2.83
N SER A 278 2.27 25.26 -2.08
CA SER A 278 2.80 26.42 -1.38
C SER A 278 2.14 26.54 -0.01
N GLU A 279 2.93 26.54 1.05
CA GLU A 279 2.44 26.67 2.43
C GLU A 279 3.27 27.66 3.21
N ARG A 280 2.61 28.59 3.89
CA ARG A 280 3.27 29.59 4.72
C ARG A 280 3.12 29.26 6.19
N SER A 281 4.24 29.26 6.91
CA SER A 281 4.30 29.08 8.36
C SER A 281 5.41 29.94 8.94
N ASN A 282 5.10 30.69 10.02
CA ASN A 282 6.06 31.52 10.77
C ASN A 282 6.95 32.43 9.88
N GLY A 283 6.36 33.09 8.87
CA GLY A 283 7.10 34.00 7.97
C GLY A 283 7.96 33.32 6.90
N THR A 284 7.91 31.98 6.82
CA THR A 284 8.59 31.19 5.79
C THR A 284 7.53 30.53 4.88
N LEU A 285 7.71 30.67 3.57
CA LEU A 285 6.92 30.03 2.53
C LEU A 285 7.69 28.82 2.02
N ALA A 286 7.15 27.62 2.27
CA ALA A 286 7.61 26.39 1.65
C ALA A 286 6.94 26.25 0.29
N VAL A 287 7.72 26.13 -0.79
CA VAL A 287 7.23 25.95 -2.16
C VAL A 287 7.78 24.65 -2.71
N THR A 288 6.90 23.83 -3.30
CA THR A 288 7.26 22.68 -4.13
C THR A 288 6.94 22.99 -5.58
N ALA A 289 7.98 23.04 -6.41
CA ALA A 289 7.87 23.40 -7.82
C ALA A 289 8.33 22.24 -8.71
N HIS A 290 7.51 21.88 -9.69
CA HIS A 290 7.79 20.88 -10.71
C HIS A 290 8.38 21.59 -11.92
N CYS A 291 9.63 21.29 -12.27
CA CYS A 291 10.35 21.97 -13.34
C CYS A 291 10.96 20.98 -14.34
N ALA A 292 11.15 21.44 -15.58
CA ALA A 292 11.84 20.65 -16.60
C ALA A 292 13.35 20.56 -16.33
N SER A 293 13.94 21.59 -15.72
CA SER A 293 15.34 21.58 -15.29
C SER A 293 15.52 22.47 -14.07
N ALA A 294 16.05 21.91 -12.98
CA ALA A 294 16.44 22.66 -11.80
C ALA A 294 17.61 23.61 -12.09
N ARG A 295 18.46 23.28 -13.08
CA ARG A 295 19.57 24.15 -13.51
C ARG A 295 19.07 25.50 -14.04
N ASP A 296 17.92 25.51 -14.68
CA ASP A 296 17.29 26.74 -15.21
C ASP A 296 16.35 27.37 -14.19
N PHE A 297 15.58 26.53 -13.46
CA PHE A 297 14.59 27.00 -12.51
C PHE A 297 15.18 27.64 -11.25
N VAL A 298 16.23 27.04 -10.66
CA VAL A 298 16.81 27.55 -9.40
C VAL A 298 17.33 28.98 -9.55
N PRO A 299 18.12 29.34 -10.59
CA PRO A 299 18.51 30.73 -10.83
C PRO A 299 17.31 31.68 -10.98
N ALA A 300 16.31 31.28 -11.77
CA ALA A 300 15.09 32.06 -11.97
C ALA A 300 14.30 32.27 -10.66
N ALA A 301 14.31 31.27 -9.77
CA ALA A 301 13.69 31.38 -8.45
C ALA A 301 14.42 32.38 -7.55
N PHE A 302 15.76 32.38 -7.53
CA PHE A 302 16.54 33.40 -6.80
C PHE A 302 16.31 34.81 -7.33
N ASP A 303 16.15 34.97 -8.64
CA ASP A 303 15.84 36.27 -9.25
C ASP A 303 14.40 36.72 -8.92
N ALA A 304 13.45 35.79 -8.93
CA ALA A 304 12.08 36.04 -8.49
C ALA A 304 12.04 36.52 -7.04
N ALA A 305 12.68 35.80 -6.13
CA ALA A 305 12.74 36.15 -4.70
C ALA A 305 13.41 37.51 -4.47
N ARG A 306 14.57 37.77 -5.10
CA ARG A 306 15.26 39.08 -5.00
C ARG A 306 14.38 40.24 -5.48
N SER A 307 13.67 40.05 -6.60
CA SER A 307 12.82 41.11 -7.17
C SER A 307 11.61 41.50 -6.31
N THR A 308 11.24 40.66 -5.36
CA THR A 308 10.11 40.87 -4.44
C THR A 308 10.56 41.13 -3.00
N GLY A 309 11.86 41.28 -2.76
CA GLY A 309 12.42 41.46 -1.41
C GLY A 309 12.37 40.21 -0.53
N ALA A 310 12.17 39.03 -1.11
CA ALA A 310 12.17 37.74 -0.41
C ALA A 310 13.56 37.10 -0.45
N THR A 311 13.85 36.22 0.52
CA THR A 311 15.15 35.53 0.61
C THR A 311 14.94 34.02 0.63
N ILE A 312 15.53 33.30 -0.32
CA ILE A 312 15.55 31.84 -0.30
C ILE A 312 16.57 31.39 0.75
N ARG A 313 16.13 30.64 1.76
CA ARG A 313 16.95 30.10 2.84
C ARG A 313 17.44 28.68 2.52
N HIS A 314 16.62 27.90 1.84
CA HIS A 314 16.92 26.52 1.51
C HIS A 314 16.46 26.20 0.09
N VAL A 315 17.26 25.41 -0.62
CA VAL A 315 16.95 24.85 -1.95
C VAL A 315 17.34 23.39 -1.92
N GLU A 316 16.38 22.53 -2.25
CA GLU A 316 16.62 21.11 -2.45
C GLU A 316 16.07 20.71 -3.80
N VAL A 317 16.87 19.96 -4.56
CA VAL A 317 16.46 19.37 -5.83
C VAL A 317 16.31 17.88 -5.62
N VAL A 318 15.11 17.37 -5.82
CA VAL A 318 14.78 15.97 -5.65
C VAL A 318 14.18 15.40 -6.95
N PRO A 319 14.39 14.11 -7.23
CA PRO A 319 13.72 13.46 -8.35
C PRO A 319 12.21 13.37 -8.11
N VAL A 320 11.43 13.29 -9.20
CA VAL A 320 9.99 13.04 -9.10
C VAL A 320 9.71 11.75 -8.35
N THR A 321 8.80 11.82 -7.39
CA THR A 321 8.39 10.71 -6.53
C THR A 321 7.02 10.17 -6.97
N LEU A 322 6.62 9.01 -6.43
CA LEU A 322 5.26 8.52 -6.60
C LEU A 322 4.23 9.42 -5.89
N GLU A 323 4.64 10.16 -4.85
CA GLU A 323 3.76 11.11 -4.14
C GLU A 323 3.34 12.26 -5.07
N ASP A 324 4.27 12.75 -5.90
CA ASP A 324 3.98 13.77 -6.90
C ASP A 324 2.99 13.26 -7.95
N VAL A 325 3.11 11.98 -8.35
CA VAL A 325 2.14 11.31 -9.23
C VAL A 325 0.76 11.30 -8.58
N PHE A 326 0.69 10.89 -7.32
CA PHE A 326 -0.58 10.85 -6.58
C PHE A 326 -1.22 12.23 -6.48
N LEU A 327 -0.44 13.25 -6.12
CA LEU A 327 -0.88 14.64 -6.03
C LEU A 327 -1.41 15.13 -7.38
N ALA A 328 -0.71 14.85 -8.48
CA ALA A 328 -1.12 15.27 -9.81
C ALA A 328 -2.43 14.61 -10.27
N VAL A 329 -2.64 13.33 -9.93
CA VAL A 329 -3.84 12.59 -10.36
C VAL A 329 -5.05 12.85 -9.46
N THR A 330 -4.84 13.08 -8.16
CA THR A 330 -5.94 13.24 -7.17
C THR A 330 -6.21 14.68 -6.75
N GLY A 331 -5.27 15.60 -7.00
CA GLY A 331 -5.34 16.99 -6.55
C GLY A 331 -5.27 17.16 -5.03
N ARG A 332 -4.85 16.13 -4.28
CA ARG A 332 -4.80 16.12 -2.81
C ARG A 332 -3.55 15.42 -2.30
N ALA A 333 -2.97 15.93 -1.22
CA ALA A 333 -1.92 15.22 -0.50
C ALA A 333 -2.49 13.98 0.20
N LEU A 334 -1.66 12.96 0.38
CA LEU A 334 -1.95 11.87 1.30
C LEU A 334 -2.15 12.49 2.69
N ARG A 335 -3.34 12.27 3.27
CA ARG A 335 -3.55 12.57 4.69
C ARG A 335 -3.10 11.35 5.49
N GLU A 336 -2.23 11.57 6.48
CA GLU A 336 -1.82 10.55 7.46
C GLU A 336 -3.03 9.95 8.20
#